data_AF-A0AAQ3JLC4-F1
#
_entry.id   AF-A0AAQ3JLC4-F1
#
_cell.length_a   1.000
_cell.length_b   1.000
_cell.length_c   1.000
_cell.angle_alpha   90.00
_cell.angle_beta   90.00
_cell.angle_gamma   90.00
#
_symmetry.space_group_name_H-M   'P 1'
#
loop_
_entity.id
_entity.type
_entity.pdbx_description
1 polymer ?
#
loop_
_entity_poly.entity_id
_entity_poly.type
_entity_poly.pdbx_seq_one_letter_code
_entity_poly.pdbx_strand_id
1 'polypeptide(L)'
;MDLGLNVSLSAVLLLVLAGSVAGSSFISDNVLESRGSSGRSLLQAQTSCPIDFENMNYTIITSRCKGPQYAANLCCTAFKEFACPYADQLNDATNDCATTMFSYINLYGKYPPGLFASECREGKEGLACSDNLQNSSNVDTSALSFTSLVLILCGIISFLVC
;
A
#
# COMPACT_ATOMS: atom_id res chain seq x y z
N MET A 1 5.59 -91.42 -15.50
CA MET A 1 4.56 -90.61 -14.79
C MET A 1 5.29 -89.64 -13.88
N ASP A 2 6.01 -88.70 -14.50
CA ASP A 2 6.85 -87.67 -13.86
C ASP A 2 6.81 -86.39 -14.71
N LEU A 3 5.62 -86.08 -15.25
CA LEU A 3 5.44 -84.98 -16.19
C LEU A 3 4.12 -84.20 -15.97
N GLY A 4 3.51 -84.34 -14.79
CA GLY A 4 2.24 -83.70 -14.44
C GLY A 4 2.31 -82.67 -13.31
N LEU A 5 3.35 -82.68 -12.47
CA LEU A 5 3.39 -81.86 -11.26
C LEU A 5 4.12 -80.51 -11.44
N ASN A 6 5.12 -80.43 -12.34
CA ASN A 6 5.81 -79.15 -12.67
C ASN A 6 5.08 -78.31 -13.73
N VAL A 7 4.23 -78.93 -14.55
CA VAL A 7 3.38 -78.20 -15.52
C VAL A 7 2.28 -77.41 -14.78
N SER A 8 1.82 -77.91 -13.63
CA SER A 8 0.85 -77.22 -12.80
C SER A 8 1.45 -76.01 -12.06
N LEU A 9 2.69 -76.11 -11.56
CA LEU A 9 3.31 -75.00 -10.82
C LEU A 9 3.75 -73.84 -11.73
N SER A 10 4.22 -74.13 -12.95
CA SER A 10 4.59 -73.09 -13.92
C SER A 10 3.37 -72.38 -14.54
N ALA A 11 2.23 -73.07 -14.67
CA ALA A 11 0.98 -72.46 -15.13
C ALA A 11 0.38 -71.52 -14.07
N VAL A 12 0.56 -71.82 -12.78
CA VAL A 12 0.13 -70.96 -11.67
C VAL A 12 0.98 -69.69 -11.57
N LEU A 13 2.30 -69.77 -11.84
CA LEU A 13 3.18 -68.60 -11.77
C LEU A 13 2.94 -67.57 -12.90
N LEU A 14 2.55 -68.03 -14.11
CA LEU A 14 2.23 -67.13 -15.23
C LEU A 14 0.83 -66.49 -15.12
N LEU A 15 -0.07 -67.05 -14.31
CA LEU A 15 -1.39 -66.46 -14.06
C LEU A 15 -1.35 -65.25 -13.09
N VAL A 16 -0.25 -65.09 -12.33
CA VAL A 16 -0.08 -63.98 -11.38
C VAL A 16 0.45 -62.71 -12.05
N LEU A 17 1.06 -62.79 -13.24
CA LEU A 17 1.66 -61.65 -13.95
C LEU A 17 0.75 -61.03 -15.04
N ALA A 18 -0.43 -61.59 -15.30
CA ALA A 18 -1.39 -61.09 -16.28
C ALA A 18 -2.66 -60.58 -15.59
N GLY A 19 -2.52 -59.48 -14.85
CA GLY A 19 -3.63 -58.90 -14.07
C GLY A 19 -3.58 -57.39 -13.95
N SER A 20 -3.00 -56.67 -14.92
CA SER A 20 -3.11 -55.22 -15.05
C SER A 20 -4.16 -54.86 -16.10
N VAL A 21 -5.44 -54.94 -15.74
CA VAL A 21 -6.50 -54.19 -16.43
C VAL A 21 -6.72 -52.91 -15.63
N ALA A 22 -6.50 -51.79 -16.32
CA ALA A 22 -6.80 -50.46 -15.83
C ALA A 22 -8.29 -50.36 -15.47
N GLY A 23 -8.61 -50.44 -14.19
CA GLY A 23 -9.87 -49.93 -13.67
C GLY A 23 -9.73 -48.43 -13.45
N SER A 24 -10.37 -47.62 -14.30
CA SER A 24 -10.64 -46.22 -13.96
C SER A 24 -11.60 -46.20 -12.78
N SER A 25 -11.07 -46.11 -11.57
CA SER A 25 -11.89 -45.68 -10.44
C SER A 25 -12.18 -44.20 -10.68
N PHE A 26 -13.41 -43.89 -11.09
CA PHE A 26 -13.94 -42.55 -10.93
C PHE A 26 -13.97 -42.29 -9.42
N ILE A 27 -12.91 -41.70 -8.89
CA ILE A 27 -12.92 -41.08 -7.58
C ILE A 27 -13.90 -39.92 -7.71
N SER A 28 -15.04 -40.04 -7.06
CA SER A 28 -15.92 -38.90 -6.86
C SER A 28 -15.18 -37.95 -5.92
N ASP A 29 -14.74 -36.82 -6.46
CA ASP A 29 -14.12 -35.71 -5.74
C ASP A 29 -15.09 -35.13 -4.70
N ASN A 30 -15.19 -35.73 -3.52
CA ASN A 30 -15.91 -35.12 -2.41
C ASN A 30 -15.38 -35.41 -1.01
N VAL A 31 -14.08 -35.71 -0.83
CA VAL A 31 -13.45 -35.62 0.50
C VAL A 31 -11.99 -35.18 0.35
N LEU A 32 -11.79 -33.91 0.06
CA LEU A 32 -10.68 -33.15 0.63
C LEU A 32 -11.28 -31.91 1.27
N GLU A 33 -11.89 -32.10 2.45
CA GLU A 33 -12.08 -31.01 3.40
C GLU A 33 -10.69 -30.62 3.94
N SER A 34 -9.86 -30.10 3.04
CA SER A 34 -8.91 -29.07 3.41
C SER A 34 -9.77 -28.03 4.08
N ARG A 35 -9.61 -27.91 5.39
CA ARG A 35 -9.93 -26.69 6.12
C ARG A 35 -9.02 -25.65 5.48
N GLY A 36 -9.45 -25.16 4.31
CA GLY A 36 -8.74 -24.22 3.48
C GLY A 36 -8.58 -23.02 4.37
N SER A 37 -7.37 -22.86 4.87
CA SER A 37 -6.93 -21.60 5.42
C SER A 37 -7.48 -20.53 4.50
N SER A 38 -8.37 -19.70 5.04
CA SER A 38 -8.93 -18.54 4.39
C SER A 38 -7.78 -17.58 4.09
N GLY A 39 -7.02 -17.90 3.04
CA GLY A 39 -5.67 -17.42 2.79
C GLY A 39 -5.49 -16.88 1.37
N ARG A 40 -6.61 -16.59 0.69
CA ARG A 40 -6.66 -15.74 -0.49
C ARG A 40 -7.72 -14.69 -0.22
N SER A 41 -7.30 -13.55 0.36
CA SER A 41 -8.13 -12.35 0.29
C SER A 41 -8.55 -12.17 -1.16
N LEU A 42 -9.85 -12.06 -1.37
CA LEU A 42 -10.42 -11.74 -2.67
C LEU A 42 -9.63 -10.57 -3.24
N LEU A 43 -9.21 -10.69 -4.50
CA LEU A 43 -9.10 -9.51 -5.34
C LEU A 43 -10.54 -8.96 -5.37
N GLN A 44 -10.91 -8.16 -4.36
CA GLN A 44 -12.23 -7.55 -4.31
C GLN A 44 -12.38 -6.87 -5.66
N ALA A 45 -13.37 -7.32 -6.42
CA ALA A 45 -13.63 -6.78 -7.75
C ALA A 45 -14.06 -5.33 -7.53
N GLN A 46 -13.05 -4.45 -7.50
CA GLN A 46 -13.23 -3.02 -7.39
C GLN A 46 -13.91 -2.55 -8.66
N THR A 47 -14.86 -1.63 -8.51
CA THR A 47 -15.44 -0.94 -9.66
C THR A 47 -14.39 -0.01 -10.26
N SER A 48 -14.46 0.19 -11.58
CA SER A 48 -13.59 1.16 -12.26
C SER A 48 -13.79 2.56 -11.68
N CYS A 49 -12.70 3.29 -11.49
CA CYS A 49 -12.72 4.67 -11.05
C CYS A 49 -13.53 5.54 -12.03
N PRO A 50 -14.49 6.35 -11.56
CA PRO A 50 -15.22 7.29 -12.41
C PRO A 50 -14.39 8.53 -12.79
N ILE A 51 -13.22 8.73 -12.17
CA ILE A 51 -12.33 9.86 -12.43
C ILE A 51 -11.27 9.43 -13.46
N ASP A 52 -11.15 10.20 -14.53
CA ASP A 52 -10.14 10.00 -15.56
C ASP A 52 -8.78 10.53 -15.10
N PHE A 53 -8.08 9.76 -14.26
CA PHE A 53 -6.74 10.11 -13.83
C PHE A 53 -5.71 10.05 -14.97
N GLU A 54 -5.95 9.34 -16.06
CA GLU A 54 -4.99 9.24 -17.17
C GLU A 54 -4.68 10.60 -17.77
N ASN A 55 -5.72 11.41 -17.99
CA ASN A 55 -5.62 12.70 -18.67
C ASN A 55 -5.49 13.91 -17.72
N MET A 56 -5.17 13.69 -16.44
CA MET A 56 -4.99 14.75 -15.44
C MET A 56 -3.66 15.52 -15.60
N ASN A 57 -3.60 16.73 -15.03
CA ASN A 57 -2.39 17.54 -15.00
C ASN A 57 -1.53 17.21 -13.75
N TYR A 58 -0.48 16.42 -13.95
CA TYR A 58 0.45 16.00 -12.90
C TYR A 58 1.54 17.03 -12.54
N THR A 59 1.54 18.21 -13.18
CA THR A 59 2.59 19.23 -12.99
C THR A 59 2.67 19.71 -11.55
N ILE A 60 1.53 19.74 -10.83
CA ILE A 60 1.52 20.19 -9.43
C ILE A 60 2.42 19.32 -8.55
N ILE A 61 2.45 18.01 -8.80
CA ILE A 61 3.32 17.07 -8.10
C ILE A 61 4.74 17.12 -8.68
N THR A 62 4.89 16.97 -10.00
CA THR A 62 6.20 16.78 -10.63
C THR A 62 7.09 18.03 -10.62
N SER A 63 6.51 19.22 -10.54
CA SER A 63 7.27 20.47 -10.43
C SER A 63 7.83 20.72 -9.03
N ARG A 64 7.18 20.19 -7.98
CA ARG A 64 7.50 20.47 -6.58
C ARG A 64 8.17 19.29 -5.87
N CYS A 65 7.70 18.06 -6.10
CA CYS A 65 8.25 16.85 -5.50
C CYS A 65 9.37 16.29 -6.37
N LYS A 66 10.62 16.62 -6.07
CA LYS A 66 11.79 16.21 -6.87
C LYS A 66 12.77 15.35 -6.08
N GLY A 67 13.29 14.32 -6.75
CA GLY A 67 14.38 13.50 -6.24
C GLY A 67 15.73 14.24 -6.29
N PRO A 68 16.77 13.72 -5.61
CA PRO A 68 16.79 12.40 -4.94
C PRO A 68 16.25 12.39 -3.50
N GLN A 69 16.15 13.55 -2.84
CA GLN A 69 15.77 13.61 -1.41
C GLN A 69 14.27 13.66 -1.14
N TYR A 70 13.42 13.93 -2.15
CA TYR A 70 11.95 13.96 -2.05
C TYR A 70 11.43 14.61 -0.74
N ALA A 71 11.69 15.91 -0.57
CA ALA A 71 11.35 16.61 0.67
C ALA A 71 9.85 16.50 1.01
N ALA A 72 9.54 15.87 2.16
CA ALA A 72 8.17 15.55 2.57
C ALA A 72 7.24 16.76 2.58
N ASN A 73 7.69 17.91 3.09
CA ASN A 73 6.87 19.13 3.12
C ASN A 73 6.40 19.57 1.72
N LEU A 74 7.27 19.47 0.70
CA LEU A 74 6.94 19.83 -0.68
C LEU A 74 6.09 18.75 -1.35
N CYS A 75 6.49 17.48 -1.18
CA CYS A 75 5.82 16.33 -1.79
C CYS A 75 4.40 16.15 -1.25
N CYS A 76 4.21 16.21 0.06
CA CYS A 76 2.91 16.01 0.70
C CYS A 76 1.97 17.19 0.47
N THR A 77 2.49 18.43 0.46
CA THR A 77 1.67 19.61 0.11
C THR A 77 1.18 19.52 -1.32
N ALA A 78 2.07 19.21 -2.27
CA ALA A 78 1.70 19.06 -3.68
C ALA A 78 0.74 17.88 -3.92
N PHE A 79 0.95 16.77 -3.21
CA PHE A 79 0.06 15.62 -3.27
C PHE A 79 -1.33 15.94 -2.71
N LYS A 80 -1.43 16.66 -1.58
CA LYS A 80 -2.72 17.12 -1.04
C LYS A 80 -3.44 18.04 -2.01
N GLU A 81 -2.74 18.98 -2.63
CA GLU A 81 -3.32 19.90 -3.63
C GLU A 81 -3.91 19.14 -4.83
N PHE A 82 -3.28 18.03 -5.24
CA PHE A 82 -3.76 17.18 -6.32
C PHE A 82 -4.90 16.24 -5.91
N ALA A 83 -4.76 15.56 -4.76
CA ALA A 83 -5.63 14.44 -4.39
C ALA A 83 -6.87 14.85 -3.59
N CYS A 84 -6.79 15.91 -2.79
CA CYS A 84 -7.89 16.31 -1.91
C CYS A 84 -9.22 16.66 -2.61
N PRO A 85 -9.23 17.22 -3.84
CA PRO A 85 -10.49 17.40 -4.60
C PRO A 85 -11.24 16.09 -4.90
N TYR A 86 -10.57 14.94 -4.81
CA TYR A 86 -11.10 13.61 -5.12
C TYR A 86 -11.08 12.68 -3.90
N ALA A 87 -11.00 13.23 -2.69
CA ALA A 87 -10.83 12.46 -1.46
C ALA A 87 -11.95 11.42 -1.25
N ASP A 88 -13.19 11.75 -1.60
CA ASP A 88 -14.33 10.83 -1.44
C ASP A 88 -14.17 9.57 -2.30
N GLN A 89 -13.78 9.73 -3.57
CA GLN A 89 -13.57 8.61 -4.49
C GLN A 89 -12.31 7.82 -4.12
N LEU A 90 -11.26 8.52 -3.67
CA LEU A 90 -9.99 7.89 -3.28
C LEU A 90 -10.10 7.10 -1.97
N ASN A 91 -10.99 7.50 -1.06
CA ASN A 91 -11.22 6.82 0.21
C ASN A 91 -12.30 5.73 0.14
N ASP A 92 -12.96 5.58 -1.00
CA ASP A 92 -13.94 4.52 -1.24
C ASP A 92 -13.23 3.22 -1.65
N ALA A 93 -13.14 2.29 -0.69
CA ALA A 93 -12.50 0.98 -0.86
C ALA A 93 -13.23 0.04 -1.84
N THR A 94 -14.37 0.44 -2.42
CA THR A 94 -15.11 -0.35 -3.41
C THR A 94 -14.67 -0.08 -4.85
N ASN A 95 -13.88 0.97 -5.10
CA ASN A 95 -13.38 1.33 -6.42
C ASN A 95 -11.83 1.32 -6.49
N ASP A 96 -11.29 1.36 -7.71
CA ASP A 96 -9.84 1.31 -7.95
C ASP A 96 -9.15 2.69 -8.07
N CYS A 97 -9.82 3.79 -7.73
CA CYS A 97 -9.32 5.15 -7.92
C CYS A 97 -7.96 5.39 -7.29
N ALA A 98 -7.73 4.94 -6.06
CA ALA A 98 -6.44 5.12 -5.39
C ALA A 98 -5.30 4.42 -6.14
N THR A 99 -5.53 3.18 -6.57
CA THR A 99 -4.54 2.38 -7.32
C THR A 99 -4.25 3.02 -8.68
N THR A 100 -5.30 3.44 -9.38
CA THR A 100 -5.20 4.12 -10.68
C THR A 100 -4.45 5.44 -10.57
N MET A 101 -4.81 6.29 -9.60
CA MET A 101 -4.15 7.57 -9.33
C MET A 101 -2.64 7.38 -9.05
N PHE A 102 -2.29 6.51 -8.10
CA PHE A 102 -0.88 6.27 -7.78
C PHE A 102 -0.09 5.69 -8.95
N SER A 103 -0.71 4.87 -9.80
CA SER A 103 -0.07 4.34 -11.00
C SER A 103 0.38 5.46 -11.94
N TYR A 104 -0.51 6.41 -12.26
CA TYR A 104 -0.17 7.54 -13.12
C TYR A 104 0.78 8.55 -12.45
N ILE A 105 0.61 8.84 -11.15
CA ILE A 105 1.58 9.66 -10.40
C ILE A 105 2.99 9.08 -10.53
N ASN A 106 3.15 7.78 -10.29
CA ASN A 106 4.45 7.12 -10.35
C ASN A 106 4.99 7.07 -11.78
N LEU A 107 4.13 6.84 -12.77
CA LEU A 107 4.51 6.79 -14.19
C LEU A 107 5.02 8.14 -14.68
N TYR A 108 4.27 9.23 -14.48
CA TYR A 108 4.64 10.56 -14.98
C TYR A 108 5.77 11.21 -14.16
N GLY A 109 5.77 10.99 -12.85
CA GLY A 109 6.78 11.56 -11.96
C GLY A 109 8.05 10.72 -11.80
N LYS A 110 8.04 9.47 -12.30
CA LYS A 110 9.11 8.48 -12.08
C LYS A 110 9.40 8.26 -10.60
N TYR A 111 8.34 8.23 -9.78
CA TYR A 111 8.46 8.06 -8.34
C TYR A 111 8.62 6.59 -7.97
N PRO A 112 9.42 6.27 -6.93
CA PRO A 112 9.46 4.92 -6.40
C PRO A 112 8.10 4.55 -5.76
N PRO A 113 7.68 3.28 -5.87
CA PRO A 113 6.42 2.84 -5.30
C PRO A 113 6.42 3.05 -3.79
N GLY A 114 5.32 3.59 -3.26
CA GLY A 114 5.16 3.83 -1.83
C GLY A 114 5.75 5.15 -1.31
N LEU A 115 6.38 5.99 -2.14
CA LEU A 115 6.98 7.26 -1.71
C LEU A 115 6.00 8.12 -0.89
N PHE A 116 4.80 8.37 -1.42
CA PHE A 116 3.83 9.21 -0.72
C PHE A 116 3.27 8.54 0.53
N ALA A 117 3.19 7.21 0.56
CA ALA A 117 2.75 6.47 1.74
C ALA A 117 3.81 6.49 2.87
N SER A 118 5.11 6.54 2.53
CA SER A 118 6.19 6.64 3.50
C SER A 118 6.42 8.07 3.98
N GLU A 119 6.37 9.05 3.07
CA GLU A 119 6.69 10.44 3.36
C GLU A 119 5.50 11.21 3.97
N CYS A 120 4.26 10.89 3.57
CA CYS A 120 3.07 11.68 3.90
C CYS A 120 2.19 11.00 4.93
N ARG A 121 2.50 11.22 6.21
CA ARG A 121 1.70 10.73 7.33
C ARG A 121 1.52 11.81 8.39
N GLU A 122 0.27 12.25 8.60
CA GLU A 122 -0.07 13.30 9.59
C GLU A 122 -0.61 12.71 10.91
N GLY A 123 -1.13 11.47 10.88
CA GLY A 123 -1.65 10.82 12.08
C GLY A 123 -2.14 9.40 11.84
N LYS A 124 -3.00 8.90 12.75
CA LYS A 124 -3.61 7.57 12.66
C LYS A 124 -4.65 7.47 11.54
N GLU A 125 -5.35 8.57 11.27
CA GLU A 125 -6.37 8.70 10.23
C GLU A 125 -5.78 8.90 8.82
N GLY A 126 -4.46 8.79 8.67
CA GLY A 126 -3.77 8.98 7.40
C GLY A 126 -3.40 10.44 7.13
N LEU A 127 -3.72 10.90 5.93
CA LEU A 127 -3.40 12.24 5.44
C LEU A 127 -4.69 13.06 5.40
N ALA A 128 -4.78 14.12 6.21
CA ALA A 128 -6.00 14.90 6.31
C ALA A 128 -6.06 15.93 5.18
N CYS A 129 -7.18 15.98 4.46
CA CYS A 129 -7.50 17.10 3.58
C CYS A 129 -8.18 18.18 4.40
N SER A 130 -7.40 19.09 4.98
CA SER A 130 -7.97 20.28 5.63
C SER A 130 -8.51 21.23 4.54
N ASP A 131 -9.69 21.82 4.75
CA ASP A 131 -10.31 22.82 3.87
C ASP A 131 -9.47 24.09 3.63
N ASN A 132 -8.32 24.19 4.29
CA ASN A 132 -7.41 25.31 4.16
C ASN A 132 -6.06 24.84 3.63
N LEU A 133 -5.97 24.76 2.30
CA LEU A 133 -4.71 24.90 1.58
C LEU A 133 -4.26 26.38 1.62
N GLN A 134 -4.34 27.02 2.79
CA GLN A 134 -3.76 28.33 3.03
C GLN A 134 -2.48 28.16 3.83
N ASN A 135 -1.38 28.35 3.10
CA ASN A 135 -0.22 29.05 3.60
C ASN A 135 0.63 28.34 4.66
N SER A 136 1.34 27.28 4.24
CA SER A 136 2.68 27.03 4.82
C SER A 136 3.70 27.91 4.10
N SER A 137 3.55 29.22 4.24
CA SER A 137 4.75 30.06 4.34
C SER A 137 5.10 30.06 5.83
N ASN A 138 6.12 29.27 6.17
CA ASN A 138 6.98 29.61 7.29
C ASN A 138 7.57 30.99 6.97
N VAL A 139 6.84 32.04 7.31
CA VAL A 139 7.49 33.28 7.66
C VAL A 139 7.97 33.04 9.09
N ASP A 140 9.22 32.61 9.22
CA ASP A 140 10.02 32.87 10.40
C ASP A 140 10.13 34.40 10.54
N THR A 141 9.06 35.04 11.00
CA THR A 141 9.17 36.34 11.63
C THR A 141 9.66 36.02 13.01
N SER A 142 10.99 36.03 13.17
CA SER A 142 11.63 36.33 14.43
C SER A 142 11.14 37.71 14.88
N ALA A 143 9.94 37.74 15.45
CA ALA A 143 9.47 38.82 16.28
C ALA A 143 10.36 38.74 17.52
N LEU A 144 11.45 39.51 17.50
CA LEU A 144 12.14 39.91 18.71
C LEU A 144 11.08 40.53 19.62
N SER A 145 10.54 39.72 20.52
CA SER A 145 9.75 40.18 21.64
C SER A 145 10.67 41.03 22.50
N PHE A 146 10.59 42.34 22.31
CA PHE A 146 11.31 43.35 23.10
C PHE A 146 10.78 43.47 24.55
N THR A 147 10.11 42.44 25.08
CA THR A 147 9.46 42.49 26.39
C THR A 147 10.30 41.98 27.55
N SER A 148 11.51 41.43 27.31
CA SER A 148 12.38 40.94 28.40
C SER A 148 13.48 41.91 28.86
N LEU A 149 13.77 43.00 28.15
CA LEU A 149 14.88 43.90 28.49
C LEU A 149 14.49 45.01 29.50
N VAL A 150 13.20 45.29 29.64
CA VAL A 150 12.69 46.34 30.56
C VAL A 150 12.71 45.89 32.03
N LEU A 151 12.67 44.59 32.32
CA LEU A 151 12.66 44.08 33.69
C LEU A 151 14.06 43.92 34.32
N ILE A 152 15.14 43.99 33.53
CA ILE A 152 16.51 43.83 34.06
C ILE A 152 17.12 45.17 34.50
N LEU A 153 16.58 46.32 34.04
CA LEU A 153 17.03 47.65 34.47
C LEU A 153 16.32 48.22 35.72
N CYS A 154 15.34 47.52 36.30
CA CYS A 154 14.71 47.98 37.55
C CYS A 154 15.30 47.29 38.80
N GLY A 155 15.94 46.12 38.65
CA GLY A 155 16.50 45.36 39.77
C GLY A 155 17.84 45.88 40.31
N ILE A 156 18.63 46.56 39.48
CA ILE A 156 19.94 47.09 39.88
C ILE A 156 19.88 48.43 40.63
N ILE A 157 18.77 49.17 40.57
CA ILE A 157 18.63 50.46 41.28
C ILE A 157 18.29 50.23 42.76
N SER A 158 17.76 49.06 43.13
CA SER A 158 17.46 48.73 44.54
C SER A 158 18.66 48.20 45.32
N PHE A 159 19.77 47.84 44.66
CA PHE A 159 21.00 47.40 45.33
C PHE A 159 22.02 48.52 45.58
N LEU A 160 21.79 49.72 45.03
CA LEU A 160 22.72 50.85 45.18
C LEU A 160 22.30 51.88 46.25
N VAL A 161 21.21 51.61 46.99
CA VAL A 161 20.76 52.41 48.14
C VAL A 161 20.47 51.47 49.31
N CYS A 162 21.49 50.74 49.74
CA CYS A 162 21.74 50.28 51.11
C CYS A 162 23.22 49.90 51.22
#